data_AF-A0A562BIA2-F1
#
_entry.id   AF-A0A562BIA2-F1
#
_cell.length_a   1.000
_cell.length_b   1.000
_cell.length_c   1.000
_cell.angle_alpha   90.00
_cell.angle_beta   90.00
_cell.angle_gamma   90.00
#
_symmetry.space_group_name_H-M   'P 1'
#
loop_
_entity.id
_entity.type
_entity.pdbx_description
1 polymer ?
#
loop_
_entity_poly.entity_id
_entity_poly.type
_entity_poly.pdbx_seq_one_letter_code
_entity_poly.pdbx_strand_id
1 'polypeptide(L)'
;MSDHIVLTSHARRDKPAEPIVWGAPTAAARGPVIATLTDPRHRNTIGTHAGAYAVYRALAIASGQLQRDHRPDLTDTAPAEAIGPHPQWSDPDKIVSLDPWGHLVSTVFADRIAAGVDIRPTIAITRAHINMPELGAAIAAGRLVPDGSILFANGDVRVTKAAVDPVWYLPGMARRFGIKESVLRRSLFEQTSGMFPELVTRPDLKVFLPPIGGMTLYFFGDVSQLGNPQTRVACRVHDECNGSDVFGSDICTCRPYLAHGIEVCIEMAQQGGVGLVVYNRKEGRALGEVTKFLVYNARKRQPGGDRAETYFERTECVAGVQDMRFQELMPDVFHWLGIRRIDRWASMSNMKHGALLAQGIEVVEQVPIPDALIPADARVEIDAKVAAGYFTRYTPPGAAELAVAKGRGLNE
;
A
#
# COMPACT_ATOMS: atom_id res chain seq x y z
N MET A 1 16.37 -29.98 -21.13
CA MET A 1 15.92 -28.57 -21.00
C MET A 1 17.11 -27.69 -21.34
N SER A 2 16.94 -26.64 -22.16
CA SER A 2 18.04 -25.80 -22.63
C SER A 2 18.83 -25.19 -21.47
N ASP A 3 20.13 -25.48 -21.38
CA ASP A 3 21.11 -24.89 -20.44
C ASP A 3 21.34 -23.39 -20.66
N HIS A 4 20.76 -22.81 -21.69
CA HIS A 4 20.95 -21.39 -22.03
C HIS A 4 19.91 -20.49 -21.35
N ILE A 5 20.41 -19.45 -20.68
CA ILE A 5 19.61 -18.32 -20.18
C ILE A 5 19.22 -17.45 -21.37
N VAL A 6 17.92 -17.37 -21.65
CA VAL A 6 17.38 -16.43 -22.65
C VAL A 6 17.27 -15.06 -22.01
N LEU A 7 18.08 -14.11 -22.46
CA LEU A 7 17.98 -12.73 -22.01
C LEU A 7 16.71 -12.08 -22.59
N THR A 8 15.85 -11.59 -21.70
CA THR A 8 14.64 -10.83 -22.05
C THR A 8 14.90 -9.33 -22.25
N SER A 9 16.14 -8.91 -22.01
CA SER A 9 16.59 -7.53 -22.10
C SER A 9 16.47 -6.96 -23.50
N HIS A 10 16.45 -7.72 -24.59
CA HIS A 10 16.38 -7.13 -25.95
C HIS A 10 15.09 -7.53 -26.65
N ALA A 11 14.54 -6.63 -27.47
CA ALA A 11 13.36 -6.94 -28.24
C ALA A 11 13.69 -8.08 -29.21
N ARG A 12 12.86 -9.12 -29.26
CA ARG A 12 13.00 -10.16 -30.27
C ARG A 12 12.57 -9.57 -31.60
N ARG A 13 13.45 -9.63 -32.61
CA ARG A 13 13.21 -9.05 -33.95
C ARG A 13 11.95 -9.60 -34.63
N ASP A 14 11.50 -10.79 -34.25
CA ASP A 14 10.47 -11.53 -34.98
C ASP A 14 9.04 -11.38 -34.43
N LYS A 15 8.83 -10.78 -33.24
CA LYS A 15 7.48 -10.49 -32.73
C LYS A 15 7.51 -9.46 -31.58
N PRO A 16 6.83 -8.29 -31.73
CA PRO A 16 6.68 -7.35 -30.62
C PRO A 16 5.84 -7.96 -29.50
N ALA A 17 6.05 -7.48 -28.26
CA ALA A 17 5.21 -7.87 -27.13
C ALA A 17 3.74 -7.45 -27.38
N GLU A 18 2.80 -8.24 -26.87
CA GLU A 18 1.39 -7.86 -26.91
C GLU A 18 1.19 -6.54 -26.15
N PRO A 19 0.67 -5.48 -26.78
CA PRO A 19 0.52 -4.19 -26.13
C PRO A 19 -0.57 -4.24 -25.05
N ILE A 20 -0.33 -3.55 -23.93
CA ILE A 20 -1.35 -3.29 -22.91
C ILE A 20 -1.92 -1.89 -23.17
N VAL A 21 -3.22 -1.80 -23.48
CA VAL A 21 -3.92 -0.53 -23.69
C VAL A 21 -4.43 -0.02 -22.34
N TRP A 22 -3.54 0.60 -21.57
CA TRP A 22 -3.86 1.10 -20.22
C TRP A 22 -5.02 2.10 -20.25
N GLY A 23 -5.96 1.98 -19.32
CA GLY A 23 -7.19 2.78 -19.29
C GLY A 23 -8.27 2.37 -20.30
N ALA A 24 -8.11 1.27 -21.04
CA ALA A 24 -9.19 0.78 -21.90
C ALA A 24 -10.43 0.37 -21.06
N PRO A 25 -11.65 0.58 -21.57
CA PRO A 25 -12.88 0.44 -20.79
C PRO A 25 -13.26 -1.00 -20.43
N THR A 26 -12.68 -1.99 -21.13
CA THR A 26 -12.94 -3.41 -20.88
C THR A 26 -11.63 -4.17 -20.74
N ALA A 27 -11.64 -5.25 -19.95
CA ALA A 27 -10.49 -6.14 -19.81
C ALA A 27 -10.01 -6.67 -21.16
N ALA A 28 -10.94 -7.03 -22.06
CA ALA A 28 -10.64 -7.53 -23.39
C ALA A 28 -9.91 -6.49 -24.26
N ALA A 29 -10.34 -5.22 -24.22
CA ALA A 29 -9.68 -4.14 -24.96
C ALA A 29 -8.33 -3.73 -24.35
N ARG A 30 -8.20 -3.84 -23.01
CA ARG A 30 -6.96 -3.52 -22.27
C ARG A 30 -5.87 -4.57 -22.51
N GLY A 31 -6.26 -5.85 -22.52
CA GLY A 31 -5.36 -7.00 -22.52
C GLY A 31 -4.89 -7.42 -21.11
N PRO A 32 -4.36 -8.63 -20.93
CA PRO A 32 -3.85 -9.11 -19.64
C PRO A 32 -2.45 -8.57 -19.33
N VAL A 33 -2.11 -8.52 -18.03
CA VAL A 33 -0.72 -8.41 -17.57
C VAL A 33 -0.09 -9.80 -17.59
N ILE A 34 0.96 -9.97 -18.39
CA ILE A 34 1.67 -11.24 -18.58
C ILE A 34 3.14 -11.04 -18.20
N ALA A 35 3.49 -11.46 -16.98
CA ALA A 35 4.86 -11.40 -16.44
C ALA A 35 5.51 -12.80 -16.40
N THR A 36 5.25 -13.60 -17.44
CA THR A 36 5.62 -15.02 -17.50
C THR A 36 7.12 -15.26 -17.53
N LEU A 37 7.56 -16.31 -16.85
CA LEU A 37 8.94 -16.80 -16.82
C LEU A 37 9.17 -18.05 -17.68
N THR A 38 8.12 -18.64 -18.23
CA THR A 38 8.16 -19.91 -18.95
C THR A 38 8.15 -19.71 -20.46
N ASP A 39 7.31 -18.82 -20.98
CA ASP A 39 7.29 -18.45 -22.40
C ASP A 39 7.53 -16.94 -22.60
N PRO A 40 8.79 -16.52 -22.80
CA PRO A 40 9.13 -15.12 -23.02
C PRO A 40 8.41 -14.45 -24.20
N ARG A 41 7.81 -15.20 -25.13
CA ARG A 41 7.07 -14.64 -26.28
C ARG A 41 5.75 -13.99 -25.88
N HIS A 42 5.14 -14.40 -24.77
CA HIS A 42 3.88 -13.83 -24.28
C HIS A 42 4.09 -12.66 -23.31
N ARG A 43 5.32 -12.45 -22.85
CA ARG A 43 5.65 -11.41 -21.86
C ARG A 43 5.39 -10.02 -22.43
N ASN A 44 4.60 -9.23 -21.69
CA ASN A 44 4.31 -7.83 -22.01
C ASN A 44 4.59 -6.87 -20.85
N THR A 45 5.33 -7.33 -19.83
CA THR A 45 5.73 -6.52 -18.68
C THR A 45 7.21 -6.69 -18.31
N ILE A 46 7.70 -5.72 -17.54
CA ILE A 46 8.98 -5.77 -16.83
C ILE A 46 8.74 -6.41 -15.45
N GLY A 47 9.67 -7.21 -14.96
CA GLY A 47 9.53 -7.90 -13.66
C GLY A 47 8.82 -9.25 -13.77
N THR A 48 8.23 -9.72 -12.68
CA THR A 48 7.56 -11.03 -12.59
C THR A 48 6.33 -10.96 -11.68
N HIS A 49 5.41 -11.91 -11.83
CA HIS A 49 4.32 -12.07 -10.85
C HIS A 49 4.85 -12.32 -9.43
N ALA A 50 4.00 -12.08 -8.42
CA ALA A 50 4.28 -12.20 -6.99
C ALA A 50 5.25 -11.14 -6.40
N GLY A 51 5.60 -10.10 -7.16
CA GLY A 51 6.26 -8.89 -6.67
C GLY A 51 7.45 -9.16 -5.74
N ALA A 52 7.35 -8.71 -4.48
CA ALA A 52 8.37 -8.89 -3.44
C ALA A 52 8.77 -10.35 -3.17
N TYR A 53 7.94 -11.32 -3.52
CA TYR A 53 8.19 -12.75 -3.29
C TYR A 53 8.90 -13.45 -4.45
N ALA A 54 9.18 -12.74 -5.55
CA ALA A 54 9.82 -13.31 -6.73
C ALA A 54 11.19 -13.93 -6.43
N VAL A 55 11.98 -13.32 -5.55
CA VAL A 55 13.30 -13.82 -5.14
C VAL A 55 13.17 -15.13 -4.35
N TYR A 56 12.21 -15.22 -3.43
CA TYR A 56 11.92 -16.47 -2.71
C TYR A 56 11.46 -17.58 -3.65
N ARG A 57 10.64 -17.26 -4.65
CA ARG A 57 10.27 -18.21 -5.71
C ARG A 57 11.52 -18.70 -6.47
N ALA A 58 12.45 -17.80 -6.80
CA ALA A 58 13.69 -18.17 -7.47
C ALA A 58 14.54 -19.12 -6.61
N LEU A 59 14.65 -18.86 -5.30
CA LEU A 59 15.32 -19.74 -4.36
C LEU A 59 14.65 -21.11 -4.24
N ALA A 60 13.31 -21.16 -4.19
CA ALA A 60 12.56 -22.42 -4.16
C ALA A 60 12.78 -23.26 -5.42
N ILE A 61 12.94 -22.62 -6.59
CA ILE A 61 13.31 -23.32 -7.83
C ILE A 61 14.76 -23.82 -7.76
N ALA A 62 15.68 -22.96 -7.33
CA ALA A 62 17.10 -23.32 -7.23
C ALA A 62 17.35 -24.46 -6.23
N SER A 63 16.56 -24.54 -5.16
CA SER A 63 16.61 -25.61 -4.16
C SER A 63 15.81 -26.86 -4.53
N GLY A 64 15.14 -26.87 -5.69
CA GLY A 64 14.32 -28.00 -6.15
C GLY A 64 12.97 -28.15 -5.45
N GLN A 65 12.57 -27.21 -4.60
CA GLN A 65 11.26 -27.20 -3.93
C GLN A 65 10.10 -26.83 -4.87
N LEU A 66 10.38 -26.12 -5.98
CA LEU A 66 9.40 -25.74 -6.98
C LEU A 66 9.92 -26.02 -8.39
N GLN A 67 9.10 -26.61 -9.24
CA GLN A 67 9.46 -26.81 -10.65
C GLN A 67 9.49 -25.46 -11.38
N ARG A 68 10.47 -25.28 -12.28
CA ARG A 68 10.68 -24.02 -13.02
C ARG A 68 9.44 -23.61 -13.82
N ASP A 69 8.80 -24.59 -14.44
CA ASP A 69 7.61 -24.46 -15.28
C ASP A 69 6.29 -24.60 -14.50
N HIS A 70 6.34 -24.63 -13.17
CA HIS A 70 5.15 -24.70 -12.34
C HIS A 70 4.15 -23.60 -12.69
N ARG A 71 2.93 -24.04 -13.03
CA ARG A 71 1.76 -23.21 -13.23
C ARG A 71 0.86 -23.34 -12.00
N PRO A 72 0.46 -22.22 -11.39
CA PRO A 72 -0.48 -22.26 -10.29
C PRO A 72 -1.82 -22.80 -10.78
N ASP A 73 -2.44 -23.66 -9.99
CA ASP A 73 -3.86 -23.98 -10.13
C ASP A 73 -4.66 -22.82 -9.54
N LEU A 74 -5.53 -22.22 -10.36
CA LEU A 74 -6.38 -21.09 -10.00
C LEU A 74 -7.87 -21.51 -9.93
N THR A 75 -8.13 -22.82 -9.91
CA THR A 75 -9.47 -23.36 -9.66
C THR A 75 -9.97 -22.89 -8.30
N ASP A 76 -11.21 -22.45 -8.22
CA ASP A 76 -11.87 -21.96 -7.01
C ASP A 76 -11.15 -20.78 -6.30
N THR A 77 -10.32 -20.02 -7.02
CA THR A 77 -9.66 -18.80 -6.48
C THR A 77 -10.38 -17.50 -6.88
N ALA A 78 -11.65 -17.58 -7.30
CA ALA A 78 -12.44 -16.40 -7.63
C ALA A 78 -12.61 -15.49 -6.39
N PRO A 79 -12.69 -14.16 -6.56
CA PRO A 79 -12.78 -13.24 -5.43
C PRO A 79 -14.09 -13.47 -4.64
N ALA A 80 -13.98 -13.43 -3.31
CA ALA A 80 -15.15 -13.62 -2.43
C ALA A 80 -16.17 -12.47 -2.47
N GLU A 81 -15.80 -11.33 -3.06
CA GLU A 81 -16.67 -10.18 -3.29
C GLU A 81 -16.42 -9.60 -4.68
N ALA A 82 -17.48 -9.08 -5.31
CA ALA A 82 -17.35 -8.29 -6.52
C ALA A 82 -16.93 -6.85 -6.19
N ILE A 83 -15.92 -6.34 -6.88
CA ILE A 83 -15.52 -4.93 -6.84
C ILE A 83 -15.45 -4.42 -8.27
N GLY A 84 -16.12 -3.29 -8.53
CA GLY A 84 -16.16 -2.64 -9.83
C GLY A 84 -16.84 -3.46 -10.95
N PRO A 85 -16.60 -3.09 -12.22
CA PRO A 85 -15.72 -1.98 -12.64
C PRO A 85 -16.30 -0.62 -12.26
N HIS A 86 -15.43 0.31 -11.88
CA HIS A 86 -15.80 1.71 -11.64
C HIS A 86 -15.31 2.59 -12.80
N PRO A 87 -15.97 3.73 -13.10
CA PRO A 87 -15.59 4.60 -14.22
C PRO A 87 -14.11 5.02 -14.22
N GLN A 88 -13.51 5.15 -13.03
CA GLN A 88 -12.10 5.51 -12.82
C GLN A 88 -11.12 4.49 -13.41
N TRP A 89 -11.53 3.23 -13.64
CA TRP A 89 -10.66 2.19 -14.22
C TRP A 89 -10.33 2.45 -15.69
N SER A 90 -11.19 3.22 -16.37
CA SER A 90 -11.03 3.61 -17.78
C SER A 90 -10.30 4.94 -17.95
N ASP A 91 -9.81 5.53 -16.87
CA ASP A 91 -8.98 6.74 -16.91
C ASP A 91 -7.51 6.34 -16.69
N PRO A 92 -6.64 6.51 -17.71
CA PRO A 92 -5.25 6.07 -17.64
C PRO A 92 -4.40 6.86 -16.64
N ASP A 93 -4.91 7.97 -16.09
CA ASP A 93 -4.21 8.81 -15.12
C ASP A 93 -4.72 8.61 -13.69
N LYS A 94 -5.85 7.92 -13.47
CA LYS A 94 -6.40 7.67 -12.13
C LYS A 94 -5.72 6.52 -11.41
N ILE A 95 -5.47 5.42 -12.11
CA ILE A 95 -4.85 4.22 -11.52
C ILE A 95 -3.59 3.89 -12.31
N VAL A 96 -2.44 4.08 -11.68
CA VAL A 96 -1.11 3.89 -12.30
C VAL A 96 -0.22 2.93 -11.51
N SER A 97 -0.62 2.51 -10.30
CA SER A 97 0.21 1.72 -9.38
C SER A 97 -0.36 0.34 -9.01
N LEU A 98 -1.53 -0.04 -9.53
CA LEU A 98 -2.12 -1.39 -9.43
C LEU A 98 -2.84 -1.78 -10.74
N ASP A 99 -3.15 -3.06 -10.94
CA ASP A 99 -3.97 -3.54 -12.05
C ASP A 99 -5.47 -3.51 -11.67
N PRO A 100 -6.30 -2.64 -12.30
CA PRO A 100 -7.72 -2.57 -11.96
C PRO A 100 -8.48 -3.88 -12.17
N TRP A 101 -8.02 -4.73 -13.10
CA TRP A 101 -8.61 -6.02 -13.43
C TRP A 101 -7.96 -7.19 -12.68
N GLY A 102 -7.02 -6.91 -11.78
CA GLY A 102 -6.12 -7.90 -11.17
C GLY A 102 -6.82 -9.02 -10.39
N HIS A 103 -8.02 -8.80 -9.85
CA HIS A 103 -8.83 -9.80 -9.13
C HIS A 103 -9.77 -10.59 -10.05
N LEU A 104 -9.93 -10.17 -11.30
CA LEU A 104 -10.89 -10.77 -12.26
C LEU A 104 -10.19 -11.60 -13.34
N VAL A 105 -8.86 -11.70 -13.34
CA VAL A 105 -8.13 -12.30 -14.46
C VAL A 105 -8.51 -13.75 -14.76
N SER A 106 -8.89 -14.54 -13.74
CA SER A 106 -9.31 -15.93 -13.92
C SER A 106 -10.65 -16.06 -14.63
N THR A 107 -11.48 -15.01 -14.62
CA THR A 107 -12.78 -14.98 -15.31
C THR A 107 -12.66 -14.26 -16.65
N VAL A 108 -12.12 -13.04 -16.69
CA VAL A 108 -12.09 -12.22 -17.91
C VAL A 108 -11.05 -12.67 -18.94
N PHE A 109 -10.09 -13.52 -18.55
CA PHE A 109 -9.11 -14.12 -19.46
C PHE A 109 -9.09 -15.65 -19.38
N ALA A 110 -10.19 -16.28 -18.94
CA ALA A 110 -10.31 -17.73 -18.77
C ALA A 110 -9.86 -18.51 -20.02
N ASP A 111 -10.34 -18.14 -21.21
CA ASP A 111 -10.00 -18.80 -22.47
C ASP A 111 -8.50 -18.77 -22.78
N ARG A 112 -7.84 -17.66 -22.43
CA ARG A 112 -6.40 -17.49 -22.65
C ARG A 112 -5.58 -18.30 -21.67
N ILE A 113 -6.04 -18.38 -20.42
CA ILE A 113 -5.43 -19.24 -19.39
C ILE A 113 -5.58 -20.71 -19.82
N ALA A 114 -6.77 -21.12 -20.28
CA ALA A 114 -7.04 -22.45 -20.81
C ALA A 114 -6.17 -22.77 -22.05
N ALA A 115 -5.92 -21.78 -22.91
CA ALA A 115 -4.97 -21.89 -24.03
C ALA A 115 -3.49 -21.91 -23.60
N GLY A 116 -3.20 -21.85 -22.30
CA GLY A 116 -1.86 -22.01 -21.74
C GLY A 116 -1.05 -20.71 -21.62
N VAL A 117 -1.69 -19.54 -21.69
CA VAL A 117 -1.04 -18.26 -21.37
C VAL A 117 -0.94 -18.10 -19.85
N ASP A 118 0.26 -17.79 -19.34
CA ASP A 118 0.54 -17.63 -17.91
C ASP A 118 0.10 -16.24 -17.42
N ILE A 119 -1.21 -16.08 -17.21
CA ILE A 119 -1.86 -14.90 -16.65
C ILE A 119 -2.21 -15.20 -15.19
N ARG A 120 -1.83 -14.33 -14.27
CA ARG A 120 -2.03 -14.55 -12.82
C ARG A 120 -2.68 -13.34 -12.14
N PRO A 121 -3.51 -13.56 -11.11
CA PRO A 121 -4.07 -12.47 -10.34
C PRO A 121 -2.96 -11.63 -9.70
N THR A 122 -3.19 -10.32 -9.64
CA THR A 122 -2.37 -9.39 -8.83
C THR A 122 -3.17 -8.83 -7.67
N ILE A 123 -4.47 -9.17 -7.58
CA ILE A 123 -5.34 -8.86 -6.45
C ILE A 123 -6.09 -10.13 -6.08
N ALA A 124 -6.20 -10.42 -4.79
CA ALA A 124 -7.02 -11.52 -4.27
C ALA A 124 -7.92 -11.00 -3.16
N ILE A 125 -9.19 -11.44 -3.15
CA ILE A 125 -10.22 -10.96 -2.21
C ILE A 125 -10.81 -12.15 -1.45
N THR A 126 -10.85 -12.06 -0.12
CA THR A 126 -11.39 -13.09 0.76
C THR A 126 -12.17 -12.48 1.93
N ARG A 127 -12.90 -13.30 2.69
CA ARG A 127 -13.59 -12.89 3.93
C ARG A 127 -12.92 -13.54 5.13
N ALA A 128 -12.91 -12.85 6.26
CA ALA A 128 -12.31 -13.34 7.51
C ALA A 128 -12.96 -12.69 8.73
N HIS A 129 -12.59 -13.19 9.91
CA HIS A 129 -12.72 -12.43 11.15
C HIS A 129 -11.32 -11.96 11.59
N ILE A 130 -11.24 -10.76 12.15
CA ILE A 130 -10.06 -10.29 12.88
C ILE A 130 -10.41 -10.15 14.36
N ASN A 131 -9.45 -10.38 15.23
CA ASN A 131 -9.58 -10.17 16.66
C ASN A 131 -8.30 -9.51 17.17
N MET A 132 -8.43 -8.44 17.93
CA MET A 132 -7.31 -7.67 18.48
C MET A 132 -7.61 -7.32 19.94
N PRO A 133 -6.62 -7.37 20.84
CA PRO A 133 -6.81 -6.99 22.24
C PRO A 133 -7.42 -5.59 22.42
N GLU A 134 -7.08 -4.66 21.54
CA GLU A 134 -7.60 -3.29 21.54
C GLU A 134 -9.11 -3.22 21.32
N LEU A 135 -9.68 -4.15 20.56
CA LEU A 135 -11.13 -4.22 20.33
C LEU A 135 -11.85 -4.67 21.61
N GLY A 136 -11.29 -5.64 22.34
CA GLY A 136 -11.78 -6.03 23.65
C GLY A 136 -11.71 -4.87 24.66
N ALA A 137 -10.61 -4.12 24.66
CA ALA A 137 -10.46 -2.93 25.50
C ALA A 137 -11.44 -1.81 25.11
N ALA A 138 -11.72 -1.63 23.81
CA ALA A 138 -12.69 -0.66 23.32
C ALA A 138 -14.13 -1.01 23.73
N ILE A 139 -14.50 -2.30 23.67
CA ILE A 139 -15.79 -2.80 24.16
C ILE A 139 -15.91 -2.58 25.67
N ALA A 140 -14.89 -3.00 26.45
CA ALA A 140 -14.89 -2.85 27.90
C ALA A 140 -15.00 -1.38 28.35
N ALA A 141 -14.41 -0.47 27.59
CA ALA A 141 -14.49 0.97 27.82
C ALA A 141 -15.77 1.63 27.26
N GLY A 142 -16.66 0.88 26.62
CA GLY A 142 -17.89 1.40 26.00
C GLY A 142 -17.67 2.26 24.75
N ARG A 143 -16.46 2.24 24.16
CA ARG A 143 -16.17 2.95 22.89
C ARG A 143 -16.74 2.23 21.69
N LEU A 144 -16.79 0.90 21.74
CA LEU A 144 -17.45 0.07 20.73
C LEU A 144 -18.56 -0.75 21.38
N VAL A 145 -19.68 -0.87 20.67
CA VAL A 145 -20.83 -1.69 21.10
C VAL A 145 -21.01 -2.82 20.11
N PRO A 146 -20.90 -4.10 20.52
CA PRO A 146 -21.16 -5.23 19.64
C PRO A 146 -22.58 -5.21 19.06
N ASP A 147 -22.70 -5.41 17.75
CA ASP A 147 -23.97 -5.47 17.02
C ASP A 147 -24.33 -6.90 16.57
N GLY A 148 -23.42 -7.87 16.78
CA GLY A 148 -23.59 -9.26 16.37
C GLY A 148 -23.51 -9.47 14.86
N SER A 149 -23.10 -8.46 14.09
CA SER A 149 -23.06 -8.51 12.62
C SER A 149 -21.71 -8.04 12.06
N ILE A 150 -21.22 -6.90 12.52
CA ILE A 150 -19.89 -6.38 12.20
C ILE A 150 -18.94 -6.70 13.34
N LEU A 151 -19.34 -6.41 14.57
CA LEU A 151 -18.57 -6.62 15.80
C LEU A 151 -19.34 -7.58 16.72
N PHE A 152 -18.69 -8.68 17.07
CA PHE A 152 -19.23 -9.68 17.99
C PHE A 152 -18.79 -9.44 19.43
N ALA A 153 -19.54 -9.98 20.39
CA ALA A 153 -19.29 -9.77 21.81
C ALA A 153 -17.93 -10.32 22.30
N ASN A 154 -17.35 -11.28 21.58
CA ASN A 154 -16.01 -11.82 21.84
C ASN A 154 -14.86 -10.96 21.26
N GLY A 155 -15.18 -9.81 20.64
CA GLY A 155 -14.21 -8.93 20.00
C GLY A 155 -13.87 -9.30 18.55
N ASP A 156 -14.45 -10.36 18.00
CA ASP A 156 -14.30 -10.68 16.57
C ASP A 156 -14.97 -9.60 15.73
N VAL A 157 -14.31 -9.23 14.64
CA VAL A 157 -14.84 -8.30 13.65
C VAL A 157 -14.86 -8.98 12.30
N ARG A 158 -16.03 -9.03 11.68
CA ARG A 158 -16.19 -9.56 10.32
C ARG A 158 -15.64 -8.57 9.32
N VAL A 159 -14.74 -9.05 8.46
CA VAL A 159 -14.08 -8.23 7.45
C VAL A 159 -14.06 -8.94 6.09
N THR A 160 -14.14 -8.14 5.03
CA THR A 160 -13.59 -8.53 3.73
C THR A 160 -12.15 -8.05 3.69
N LYS A 161 -11.26 -8.80 3.04
CA LYS A 161 -9.85 -8.47 2.86
C LYS A 161 -9.47 -8.53 1.38
N ALA A 162 -8.63 -7.60 0.95
CA ALA A 162 -7.98 -7.69 -0.35
C ALA A 162 -6.46 -7.58 -0.21
N ALA A 163 -5.71 -8.47 -0.86
CA ALA A 163 -4.26 -8.32 -1.03
C ALA A 163 -4.00 -7.80 -2.43
N VAL A 164 -3.13 -6.78 -2.56
CA VAL A 164 -2.84 -6.10 -3.82
C VAL A 164 -1.33 -6.06 -4.05
N ASP A 165 -0.88 -6.74 -5.10
CA ASP A 165 0.48 -6.62 -5.63
C ASP A 165 0.61 -5.35 -6.49
N PRO A 166 1.75 -4.66 -6.44
CA PRO A 166 1.97 -3.46 -7.22
C PRO A 166 2.11 -3.78 -8.72
N VAL A 167 1.41 -3.03 -9.56
CA VAL A 167 1.51 -3.09 -11.01
C VAL A 167 1.58 -1.67 -11.55
N TRP A 168 2.76 -1.28 -12.01
CA TRP A 168 3.08 0.09 -12.33
C TRP A 168 2.96 0.36 -13.82
N TYR A 169 2.10 1.31 -14.20
CA TYR A 169 2.06 1.87 -15.54
C TYR A 169 3.05 3.03 -15.63
N LEU A 170 4.22 2.76 -16.22
CA LEU A 170 5.37 3.67 -16.21
C LEU A 170 5.09 5.06 -16.81
N PRO A 171 4.35 5.20 -17.93
CA PRO A 171 3.99 6.53 -18.44
C PRO A 171 3.12 7.33 -17.46
N GLY A 172 2.15 6.68 -16.80
CA GLY A 172 1.28 7.32 -15.81
C GLY A 172 2.04 7.72 -14.55
N MET A 173 2.93 6.86 -14.06
CA MET A 173 3.82 7.19 -12.94
C MET A 173 4.72 8.38 -13.23
N ALA A 174 5.33 8.43 -14.42
CA ALA A 174 6.18 9.54 -14.81
C ALA A 174 5.42 10.87 -14.80
N ARG A 175 4.17 10.88 -15.33
CA ARG A 175 3.27 12.05 -15.25
C ARG A 175 2.92 12.40 -13.81
N ARG A 176 2.57 11.41 -12.97
CA ARG A 176 2.24 11.60 -11.54
C ARG A 176 3.38 12.26 -10.77
N PHE A 177 4.62 11.93 -11.10
CA PHE A 177 5.82 12.50 -10.49
C PHE A 177 6.35 13.75 -11.20
N GLY A 178 5.72 14.20 -12.29
CA GLY A 178 6.16 15.37 -13.04
C GLY A 178 7.53 15.21 -13.72
N ILE A 179 7.93 13.97 -14.06
CA ILE A 179 9.22 13.66 -14.70
C ILE A 179 9.05 12.97 -16.05
N LYS A 180 10.11 12.92 -16.85
CA LYS A 180 10.12 12.15 -18.10
C LYS A 180 10.15 10.64 -17.80
N GLU A 181 9.42 9.84 -18.57
CA GLU A 181 9.43 8.37 -18.45
C GLU A 181 10.86 7.79 -18.55
N SER A 182 11.71 8.37 -19.41
CA SER A 182 13.12 7.97 -19.54
C SER A 182 13.93 8.22 -18.27
N VAL A 183 13.66 9.30 -17.53
CA VAL A 183 14.30 9.59 -16.25
C VAL A 183 13.84 8.58 -15.21
N LEU A 184 12.52 8.34 -15.09
CA LEU A 184 11.97 7.33 -14.19
C LEU A 184 12.63 5.96 -14.39
N ARG A 185 12.64 5.46 -15.63
CA ARG A 185 13.22 4.17 -15.99
C ARG A 185 14.71 4.08 -15.69
N ARG A 186 15.47 5.12 -16.08
CA ARG A 186 16.90 5.17 -15.86
C ARG A 186 17.23 5.17 -14.37
N SER A 187 16.54 5.99 -13.58
CA SER A 187 16.71 6.04 -12.13
C SER A 187 16.38 4.69 -11.48
N LEU A 188 15.28 4.05 -11.88
CA LEU A 188 14.94 2.71 -11.37
C LEU A 188 16.05 1.69 -11.70
N PHE A 189 16.58 1.68 -12.91
CA PHE A 189 17.66 0.78 -13.31
C PHE A 189 18.97 1.06 -12.55
N GLU A 190 19.44 2.32 -12.55
CA GLU A 190 20.71 2.70 -11.92
C GLU A 190 20.68 2.54 -10.40
N GLN A 191 19.58 2.91 -9.74
CA GLN A 191 19.45 2.85 -8.28
C GLN A 191 19.13 1.44 -7.75
N THR A 192 18.84 0.49 -8.65
CA THR A 192 18.72 -0.94 -8.29
C THR A 192 19.92 -1.75 -8.74
N SER A 193 21.08 -1.09 -8.97
CA SER A 193 22.31 -1.75 -9.42
C SER A 193 22.14 -2.56 -10.72
N GLY A 194 21.30 -2.05 -11.62
CA GLY A 194 21.06 -2.64 -12.93
C GLY A 194 20.02 -3.78 -12.95
N MET A 195 19.17 -3.91 -11.92
CA MET A 195 18.05 -4.84 -11.99
C MET A 195 17.10 -4.45 -13.13
N PHE A 196 16.53 -5.46 -13.79
CA PHE A 196 15.60 -5.32 -14.91
C PHE A 196 16.13 -4.44 -16.06
N PRO A 197 17.13 -4.93 -16.83
CA PRO A 197 17.66 -4.18 -17.98
C PRO A 197 16.60 -3.68 -18.97
N GLU A 198 15.46 -4.38 -19.06
CA GLU A 198 14.28 -4.00 -19.85
C GLU A 198 13.78 -2.58 -19.56
N LEU A 199 14.01 -2.04 -18.37
CA LEU A 199 13.72 -0.64 -18.06
C LEU A 199 14.36 0.31 -19.06
N VAL A 200 15.57 -0.01 -19.53
CA VAL A 200 16.35 0.77 -20.49
C VAL A 200 16.17 0.25 -21.92
N THR A 201 16.22 -1.06 -22.10
CA THR A 201 16.37 -1.69 -23.41
C THR A 201 15.05 -2.08 -24.08
N ARG A 202 13.92 -2.03 -23.35
CA ARG A 202 12.58 -2.39 -23.84
C ARG A 202 11.58 -1.23 -23.62
N PRO A 203 11.70 -0.12 -24.37
CA PRO A 203 10.79 1.01 -24.26
C PRO A 203 9.35 0.67 -24.68
N ASP A 204 9.15 -0.46 -25.38
CA ASP A 204 7.86 -1.03 -25.76
C ASP A 204 7.08 -1.59 -24.56
N LEU A 205 7.76 -2.04 -23.50
CA LEU A 205 7.11 -2.56 -22.29
C LEU A 205 6.73 -1.41 -21.36
N LYS A 206 5.43 -1.09 -21.25
CA LYS A 206 4.93 0.05 -20.47
C LYS A 206 4.51 -0.26 -19.04
N VAL A 207 4.45 -1.55 -18.68
CA VAL A 207 4.02 -2.01 -17.36
C VAL A 207 5.19 -2.70 -16.65
N PHE A 208 5.37 -2.38 -15.36
CA PHE A 208 6.39 -2.93 -14.49
C PHE A 208 5.76 -3.54 -13.23
N LEU A 209 6.18 -4.75 -12.86
CA LEU A 209 5.82 -5.38 -11.59
C LEU A 209 7.04 -5.26 -10.67
N PRO A 210 7.14 -4.18 -9.87
CA PRO A 210 8.29 -3.98 -8.99
C PRO A 210 8.30 -5.01 -7.86
N PRO A 211 9.49 -5.50 -7.44
CA PRO A 211 9.62 -6.44 -6.34
C PRO A 211 9.59 -5.72 -4.98
N ILE A 212 8.52 -4.95 -4.73
CA ILE A 212 8.31 -4.20 -3.47
C ILE A 212 7.07 -4.71 -2.73
N GLY A 213 6.94 -4.32 -1.47
CA GLY A 213 5.77 -4.63 -0.66
C GLY A 213 4.49 -4.06 -1.28
N GLY A 214 3.44 -4.89 -1.34
CA GLY A 214 2.10 -4.49 -1.75
C GLY A 214 1.31 -3.82 -0.63
N MET A 215 -0.02 -3.92 -0.72
CA MET A 215 -0.93 -3.45 0.33
C MET A 215 -1.98 -4.51 0.66
N THR A 216 -2.48 -4.46 1.89
CA THR A 216 -3.66 -5.24 2.31
C THR A 216 -4.78 -4.28 2.70
N LEU A 217 -5.97 -4.53 2.20
CA LEU A 217 -7.17 -3.77 2.53
C LEU A 217 -8.01 -4.59 3.50
N TYR A 218 -8.59 -3.92 4.50
CA TYR A 218 -9.58 -4.48 5.41
C TYR A 218 -10.83 -3.63 5.31
N PHE A 219 -11.93 -4.25 4.90
CA PHE A 219 -13.23 -3.62 4.77
C PHE A 219 -14.13 -4.03 5.92
N PHE A 220 -14.83 -3.06 6.48
CA PHE A 220 -15.81 -3.23 7.54
C PHE A 220 -17.17 -2.82 6.96
N GLY A 221 -18.16 -3.70 7.04
CA GLY A 221 -19.46 -3.47 6.40
C GLY A 221 -19.55 -4.08 5.00
N ASP A 222 -20.53 -3.61 4.23
CA ASP A 222 -20.87 -4.15 2.91
C ASP A 222 -20.05 -3.48 1.79
N VAL A 223 -19.09 -4.21 1.25
CA VAL A 223 -18.17 -3.73 0.20
C VAL A 223 -18.91 -3.40 -1.10
N SER A 224 -20.06 -4.02 -1.37
CA SER A 224 -20.83 -3.80 -2.61
C SER A 224 -21.39 -2.39 -2.71
N GLN A 225 -21.45 -1.66 -1.60
CA GLN A 225 -21.87 -0.26 -1.56
C GLN A 225 -20.78 0.71 -2.07
N LEU A 226 -19.52 0.29 -2.16
CA LEU A 226 -18.45 1.16 -2.64
C LEU A 226 -18.67 1.57 -4.10
N GLY A 227 -18.34 2.82 -4.43
CA GLY A 227 -18.62 3.44 -5.72
C GLY A 227 -20.00 4.09 -5.83
N ASN A 228 -20.91 3.86 -4.88
CA ASN A 228 -22.14 4.61 -4.73
C ASN A 228 -21.84 5.96 -4.03
N PRO A 229 -22.17 7.14 -4.63
CA PRO A 229 -21.90 8.44 -4.04
C PRO A 229 -22.58 8.69 -2.67
N GLN A 230 -23.64 7.94 -2.36
CA GLN A 230 -24.42 8.07 -1.13
C GLN A 230 -23.83 7.26 0.03
N THR A 231 -22.93 6.32 -0.26
CA THR A 231 -22.30 5.48 0.75
C THR A 231 -21.28 6.28 1.52
N ARG A 232 -21.47 6.36 2.85
CA ARG A 232 -20.52 7.03 3.75
C ARG A 232 -19.30 6.15 3.96
N VAL A 233 -18.12 6.76 3.88
CA VAL A 233 -16.84 6.04 4.00
C VAL A 233 -16.01 6.58 5.16
N ALA A 234 -15.56 5.69 6.03
CA ALA A 234 -14.49 5.96 6.97
C ALA A 234 -13.22 5.27 6.52
N CYS A 235 -12.06 5.92 6.65
CA CYS A 235 -10.81 5.33 6.19
C CYS A 235 -9.61 5.63 7.09
N ARG A 236 -8.72 4.64 7.20
CA ARG A 236 -7.37 4.77 7.72
C ARG A 236 -6.37 4.27 6.68
N VAL A 237 -5.45 5.13 6.24
CA VAL A 237 -4.28 4.69 5.46
C VAL A 237 -3.07 4.55 6.38
N HIS A 238 -2.71 3.30 6.65
CA HIS A 238 -1.61 2.92 7.51
C HIS A 238 -0.39 2.51 6.68
N ASP A 239 0.79 2.97 7.07
CA ASP A 239 2.05 2.44 6.54
C ASP A 239 2.68 1.58 7.63
N GLU A 240 3.13 0.39 7.25
CA GLU A 240 3.70 -0.64 8.11
C GLU A 240 4.72 -0.09 9.11
N CYS A 241 4.59 -0.53 10.35
CA CYS A 241 5.54 -0.29 11.42
C CYS A 241 5.61 -1.54 12.30
N ASN A 242 6.38 -2.54 11.86
CA ASN A 242 6.48 -3.87 12.46
C ASN A 242 6.66 -3.82 13.99
N GLY A 243 7.65 -3.05 14.47
CA GLY A 243 7.91 -2.91 15.90
C GLY A 243 6.74 -2.37 16.73
N SER A 244 5.89 -1.50 16.17
CA SER A 244 4.70 -1.00 16.88
C SER A 244 3.50 -1.90 16.64
N ASP A 245 3.20 -2.20 15.38
CA ASP A 245 2.01 -2.95 14.95
C ASP A 245 1.96 -4.34 15.58
N VAL A 246 3.09 -5.06 15.57
CA VAL A 246 3.17 -6.44 16.08
C VAL A 246 3.54 -6.46 17.57
N PHE A 247 4.56 -5.70 17.95
CA PHE A 247 5.18 -5.82 19.28
C PHE A 247 4.82 -4.71 20.28
N GLY A 248 4.00 -3.73 19.88
CA GLY A 248 3.50 -2.70 20.79
C GLY A 248 4.57 -1.70 21.26
N SER A 249 5.61 -1.44 20.45
CA SER A 249 6.61 -0.40 20.75
C SER A 249 5.95 0.95 21.05
N ASP A 250 6.41 1.59 22.14
CA ASP A 250 5.95 2.87 22.69
C ASP A 250 6.65 4.10 22.09
N ILE A 251 7.66 3.90 21.22
CA ILE A 251 8.46 4.95 20.59
C ILE A 251 7.66 5.74 19.53
N CYS A 252 6.56 5.16 19.04
CA CYS A 252 5.74 5.78 18.01
C CYS A 252 4.25 5.49 18.19
N THR A 253 3.43 6.25 17.48
CA THR A 253 1.96 6.18 17.56
C THR A 253 1.33 5.21 16.55
N CYS A 254 2.10 4.41 15.83
CA CYS A 254 1.61 3.59 14.72
C CYS A 254 0.48 2.62 15.12
N ARG A 255 0.70 1.73 16.10
CA ARG A 255 -0.31 0.77 16.55
C ARG A 255 -1.52 1.42 17.22
N PRO A 256 -1.36 2.36 18.19
CA PRO A 256 -2.51 3.05 18.76
C PRO A 256 -3.40 3.73 17.72
N TYR A 257 -2.79 4.31 16.68
CA TYR A 257 -3.54 4.97 15.62
C TYR A 257 -4.14 3.99 14.60
N LEU A 258 -3.51 2.84 14.36
CA LEU A 258 -4.11 1.75 13.60
C LEU A 258 -5.37 1.22 14.31
N ALA A 259 -5.27 0.93 15.61
CA ALA A 259 -6.41 0.49 16.42
C ALA A 259 -7.54 1.52 16.43
N HIS A 260 -7.23 2.80 16.65
CA HIS A 260 -8.23 3.86 16.58
C HIS A 260 -8.86 3.99 15.18
N GLY A 261 -8.07 3.86 14.12
CA GLY A 261 -8.58 3.83 12.75
C GLY A 261 -9.55 2.67 12.49
N ILE A 262 -9.28 1.50 13.08
CA ILE A 262 -10.18 0.34 13.04
C ILE A 262 -11.48 0.63 13.83
N GLU A 263 -11.40 1.22 15.04
CA GLU A 263 -12.59 1.64 15.81
C GLU A 263 -13.48 2.56 14.96
N VAL A 264 -12.91 3.60 14.33
CA VAL A 264 -13.64 4.54 13.44
C VAL A 264 -14.26 3.83 12.22
N CYS A 265 -13.59 2.82 11.67
CA CYS A 265 -14.10 2.04 10.54
C CYS A 265 -15.26 1.12 10.94
N ILE A 266 -15.19 0.50 12.13
CA ILE A 266 -16.27 -0.34 12.68
C ILE A 266 -17.51 0.52 12.95
N GLU A 267 -17.35 1.68 13.61
CA GLU A 267 -18.45 2.60 13.86
C GLU A 267 -19.17 3.02 12.57
N MET A 268 -18.39 3.33 11.51
CA MET A 268 -18.96 3.70 10.22
C MET A 268 -19.77 2.55 9.61
N ALA A 269 -19.24 1.32 9.67
CA ALA A 269 -19.92 0.14 9.18
C ALA A 269 -21.23 -0.13 9.92
N GLN A 270 -21.23 0.02 11.26
CA GLN A 270 -22.43 -0.14 12.10
C GLN A 270 -23.50 0.92 11.82
N GLN A 271 -23.11 2.10 11.31
CA GLN A 271 -24.01 3.16 10.87
C GLN A 271 -24.53 2.96 9.42
N GLY A 272 -24.26 1.81 8.81
CA GLY A 272 -24.67 1.48 7.44
C GLY A 272 -23.74 2.00 6.34
N GLY A 273 -22.59 2.58 6.70
CA GLY A 273 -21.53 2.96 5.77
C GLY A 273 -20.51 1.84 5.55
N VAL A 274 -19.33 2.20 5.06
CA VAL A 274 -18.19 1.28 4.88
C VAL A 274 -16.95 1.83 5.58
N GLY A 275 -16.34 1.01 6.41
CA GLY A 275 -15.01 1.26 6.96
C GLY A 275 -13.92 0.65 6.07
N LEU A 276 -12.81 1.35 5.89
CA LEU A 276 -11.67 0.89 5.08
C LEU A 276 -10.33 1.17 5.77
N VAL A 277 -9.58 0.12 6.08
CA VAL A 277 -8.17 0.24 6.45
C VAL A 277 -7.31 -0.20 5.26
N VAL A 278 -6.48 0.71 4.77
CA VAL A 278 -5.42 0.42 3.78
C VAL A 278 -4.11 0.25 4.51
N TYR A 279 -3.55 -0.96 4.52
CA TYR A 279 -2.27 -1.28 5.15
C TYR A 279 -1.18 -1.43 4.08
N ASN A 280 -0.34 -0.41 3.92
CA ASN A 280 0.78 -0.41 2.98
C ASN A 280 2.03 -1.02 3.61
N ARG A 281 2.71 -1.91 2.90
CA ARG A 281 3.98 -2.51 3.34
C ARG A 281 5.17 -1.60 3.01
N LYS A 282 5.21 -0.45 3.70
CA LYS A 282 6.18 0.65 3.50
C LYS A 282 6.88 1.02 4.81
N GLU A 283 7.55 0.04 5.42
CA GLU A 283 8.27 0.20 6.69
C GLU A 283 9.25 1.39 6.67
N GLY A 284 9.31 2.11 7.80
CA GLY A 284 10.28 3.17 8.02
C GLY A 284 10.18 4.31 7.00
N ARG A 285 8.98 4.68 6.56
CA ARG A 285 8.78 5.66 5.47
C ARG A 285 9.42 5.23 4.15
N ALA A 286 9.34 3.93 3.86
CA ALA A 286 10.02 3.27 2.75
C ALA A 286 11.56 3.34 2.78
N LEU A 287 12.17 3.61 3.95
CA LEU A 287 13.63 3.53 4.19
C LEU A 287 14.06 2.16 4.71
N GLY A 288 13.12 1.32 5.13
CA GLY A 288 13.37 0.04 5.77
C GLY A 288 13.69 0.14 7.26
N GLU A 289 13.64 -1.02 7.93
CA GLU A 289 13.73 -1.12 9.39
C GLU A 289 15.15 -0.80 9.92
N VAL A 290 16.20 -1.17 9.18
CA VAL A 290 17.59 -0.87 9.57
C VAL A 290 17.82 0.64 9.68
N THR A 291 17.46 1.39 8.64
CA THR A 291 17.61 2.85 8.62
C THR A 291 16.78 3.51 9.72
N LYS A 292 15.55 3.03 9.95
CA LYS A 292 14.69 3.49 11.05
C LYS A 292 15.38 3.34 12.41
N PHE A 293 16.01 2.20 12.69
CA PHE A 293 16.69 1.98 13.96
C PHE A 293 17.96 2.84 14.09
N LEU A 294 18.70 3.06 12.99
CA LEU A 294 19.81 4.02 12.98
C LEU A 294 19.33 5.44 13.34
N VAL A 295 18.19 5.88 12.79
CA VAL A 295 17.58 7.17 13.12
C VAL A 295 17.16 7.23 14.59
N TYR A 296 16.54 6.17 15.13
CA TYR A 296 16.18 6.12 16.55
C TYR A 296 17.41 6.24 17.45
N ASN A 297 18.48 5.50 17.14
CA ASN A 297 19.74 5.59 17.87
C ASN A 297 20.35 6.99 17.78
N ALA A 298 20.36 7.60 16.59
CA ALA A 298 20.88 8.96 16.41
C ALA A 298 20.08 10.01 17.20
N ARG A 299 18.74 9.89 17.21
CA ARG A 299 17.85 10.76 17.99
C ARG A 299 18.08 10.64 19.49
N LYS A 300 18.28 9.43 20.00
CA LYS A 300 18.51 9.19 21.44
C LYS A 300 19.93 9.59 21.88
N ARG A 301 20.93 9.53 20.99
CA ARG A 301 22.34 9.88 21.29
C ARG A 301 22.68 11.36 21.11
N GLN A 302 21.82 12.14 20.49
CA GLN A 302 22.15 13.55 20.25
C GLN A 302 22.31 14.33 21.57
N PRO A 303 23.20 15.34 21.61
CA PRO A 303 23.26 16.27 22.74
C PRO A 303 21.88 16.89 23.00
N GLY A 304 21.46 16.90 24.27
CA GLY A 304 20.14 17.39 24.66
C GLY A 304 19.00 16.37 24.51
N GLY A 305 19.29 15.10 24.18
CA GLY A 305 18.29 14.02 24.16
C GLY A 305 17.34 14.06 22.96
N ASP A 306 16.29 13.24 22.99
CA ASP A 306 15.31 13.14 21.90
C ASP A 306 14.34 14.33 21.93
N ARG A 307 14.51 15.27 20.99
CA ARG A 307 13.81 16.55 20.90
C ARG A 307 13.00 16.64 19.61
N ALA A 308 11.84 17.26 19.68
CA ALA A 308 10.92 17.36 18.55
C ALA A 308 11.47 18.29 17.45
N GLU A 309 12.20 19.35 17.81
CA GLU A 309 12.77 20.31 16.86
C GLU A 309 13.75 19.69 15.85
N THR A 310 14.52 18.66 16.26
CA THR A 310 15.50 17.97 15.39
C THR A 310 14.98 16.65 14.82
N TYR A 311 13.71 16.31 15.04
CA TYR A 311 13.15 14.99 14.71
C TYR A 311 13.35 14.63 13.23
N PHE A 312 12.97 15.54 12.33
CA PHE A 312 13.06 15.31 10.89
C PHE A 312 14.48 15.48 10.37
N GLU A 313 15.23 16.45 10.92
CA GLU A 313 16.65 16.67 10.60
C GLU A 313 17.47 15.39 10.85
N ARG A 314 17.23 14.68 11.96
CA ARG A 314 17.93 13.41 12.23
C ARG A 314 17.63 12.32 11.21
N THR A 315 16.42 12.30 10.66
CA THR A 315 16.08 11.37 9.57
C THR A 315 16.87 11.75 8.32
N GLU A 316 16.87 13.04 7.95
CA GLU A 316 17.59 13.55 6.79
C GLU A 316 19.10 13.37 6.88
N CYS A 317 19.72 13.57 8.06
CA CYS A 317 21.15 13.30 8.26
C CYS A 317 21.54 11.84 7.99
N VAL A 318 20.66 10.88 8.30
CA VAL A 318 20.94 9.44 8.18
C VAL A 318 20.53 8.91 6.81
N ALA A 319 19.39 9.35 6.29
CA ALA A 319 18.75 8.80 5.10
C ALA A 319 18.86 9.69 3.86
N GLY A 320 19.35 10.92 3.99
CA GLY A 320 19.41 11.93 2.92
C GLY A 320 18.07 12.59 2.58
N VAL A 321 16.95 12.04 3.08
CA VAL A 321 15.60 12.59 2.90
C VAL A 321 14.74 12.30 4.13
N GLN A 322 13.65 13.06 4.31
CA GLN A 322 12.73 12.89 5.44
C GLN A 322 11.66 11.81 5.21
N ASP A 323 11.30 11.54 3.95
CA ASP A 323 10.26 10.58 3.56
C ASP A 323 10.52 10.08 2.13
N MET A 324 10.50 8.76 1.92
CA MET A 324 10.59 8.13 0.59
C MET A 324 9.27 7.50 0.15
N ARG A 325 8.18 7.72 0.90
CA ARG A 325 6.86 7.26 0.50
C ARG A 325 6.34 8.18 -0.60
N PHE A 326 6.19 7.62 -1.80
CA PHE A 326 5.42 8.23 -2.88
C PHE A 326 3.93 8.21 -2.52
N GLN A 327 3.48 9.21 -1.74
CA GLN A 327 2.08 9.34 -1.30
C GLN A 327 1.17 9.67 -2.48
N GLU A 328 1.72 10.20 -3.57
CA GLU A 328 1.01 10.50 -4.80
C GLU A 328 0.39 9.25 -5.43
N LEU A 329 0.89 8.04 -5.13
CA LEU A 329 0.32 6.77 -5.61
C LEU A 329 -0.78 6.22 -4.70
N MET A 330 -0.86 6.68 -3.45
CA MET A 330 -1.84 6.21 -2.47
C MET A 330 -3.31 6.34 -2.93
N PRO A 331 -3.73 7.40 -3.65
CA PRO A 331 -5.11 7.56 -4.12
C PRO A 331 -5.61 6.44 -5.06
N ASP A 332 -4.72 5.73 -5.75
CA ASP A 332 -5.09 4.78 -6.79
C ASP A 332 -6.01 3.66 -6.29
N VAL A 333 -5.83 3.21 -5.03
CA VAL A 333 -6.71 2.19 -4.43
C VAL A 333 -8.12 2.72 -4.18
N PHE A 334 -8.28 4.00 -3.87
CA PHE A 334 -9.60 4.61 -3.71
C PHE A 334 -10.32 4.70 -5.05
N HIS A 335 -9.61 5.04 -6.12
CA HIS A 335 -10.14 5.02 -7.47
C HIS A 335 -10.50 3.60 -7.92
N TRP A 336 -9.70 2.60 -7.55
CA TRP A 336 -10.03 1.20 -7.77
C TRP A 336 -11.34 0.79 -7.08
N LEU A 337 -11.61 1.32 -5.88
CA LEU A 337 -12.84 1.12 -5.11
C LEU A 337 -14.00 2.06 -5.51
N GLY A 338 -13.81 2.91 -6.52
CA GLY A 338 -14.82 3.89 -6.93
C GLY A 338 -15.02 5.06 -5.95
N ILE A 339 -14.24 5.16 -4.88
CA ILE A 339 -14.35 6.18 -3.83
C ILE A 339 -13.92 7.55 -4.38
N ARG A 340 -14.75 8.57 -4.11
CA ARG A 340 -14.48 9.99 -4.45
C ARG A 340 -14.62 10.93 -3.25
N ARG A 341 -15.15 10.44 -2.14
CA ARG A 341 -15.39 11.18 -0.90
C ARG A 341 -15.15 10.27 0.29
N ILE A 342 -14.45 10.77 1.30
CA ILE A 342 -14.18 10.10 2.57
C ILE A 342 -14.80 10.97 3.67
N ASP A 343 -15.84 10.46 4.32
CA ASP A 343 -16.58 11.16 5.37
C ASP A 343 -15.74 11.31 6.64
N ARG A 344 -15.02 10.27 7.05
CA ARG A 344 -14.15 10.30 8.24
C ARG A 344 -12.80 9.67 7.92
N TRP A 345 -11.74 10.47 7.92
CA TRP A 345 -10.40 10.00 7.60
C TRP A 345 -9.50 10.07 8.83
N ALA A 346 -9.16 8.91 9.40
CA ALA A 346 -8.34 8.77 10.59
C ALA A 346 -6.85 8.99 10.26
N SER A 347 -6.44 10.25 10.14
CA SER A 347 -5.07 10.64 9.79
C SER A 347 -4.80 12.10 10.12
N MET A 348 -3.56 12.38 10.54
CA MET A 348 -3.05 13.75 10.70
C MET A 348 -2.16 14.18 9.52
N SER A 349 -1.86 13.28 8.58
CA SER A 349 -0.85 13.54 7.54
C SER A 349 -1.38 14.52 6.49
N ASN A 350 -0.80 15.72 6.47
CA ASN A 350 -1.01 16.72 5.44
C ASN A 350 -0.57 16.24 4.04
N MET A 351 0.53 15.48 3.95
CA MET A 351 1.01 14.90 2.68
C MET A 351 -0.01 13.93 2.06
N LYS A 352 -0.53 12.99 2.86
CA LYS A 352 -1.58 12.06 2.39
C LYS A 352 -2.88 12.80 2.04
N HIS A 353 -3.23 13.82 2.81
CA HIS A 353 -4.40 14.66 2.54
C HIS A 353 -4.27 15.37 1.19
N GLY A 354 -3.12 16.04 0.96
CA GLY A 354 -2.82 16.71 -0.30
C GLY A 354 -2.86 15.77 -1.50
N ALA A 355 -2.33 14.54 -1.35
CA ALA A 355 -2.39 13.53 -2.40
C ALA A 355 -3.83 13.11 -2.76
N LEU A 356 -4.72 12.95 -1.77
CA LEU A 356 -6.14 12.65 -2.00
C LEU A 356 -6.83 13.79 -2.77
N LEU A 357 -6.68 15.03 -2.30
CA LEU A 357 -7.28 16.20 -2.93
C LEU A 357 -6.78 16.41 -4.37
N ALA A 358 -5.46 16.25 -4.60
CA ALA A 358 -4.87 16.36 -5.93
C ALA A 358 -5.41 15.32 -6.92
N GLN A 359 -5.95 14.20 -6.43
CA GLN A 359 -6.58 13.16 -7.24
C GLN A 359 -8.11 13.27 -7.30
N GLY A 360 -8.67 14.33 -6.71
CA GLY A 360 -10.11 14.62 -6.72
C GLY A 360 -10.90 13.77 -5.73
N ILE A 361 -10.27 13.35 -4.62
CA ILE A 361 -10.94 12.66 -3.52
C ILE A 361 -11.16 13.66 -2.39
N GLU A 362 -12.42 13.96 -2.11
CA GLU A 362 -12.82 14.84 -1.01
C GLU A 362 -12.61 14.16 0.34
N VAL A 363 -12.09 14.90 1.32
CA VAL A 363 -12.01 14.48 2.73
C VAL A 363 -12.86 15.45 3.56
N VAL A 364 -13.92 14.94 4.19
CA VAL A 364 -14.89 15.76 4.93
C VAL A 364 -14.42 16.04 6.35
N GLU A 365 -13.98 15.01 7.06
CA GLU A 365 -13.45 15.12 8.42
C GLU A 365 -12.08 14.43 8.52
N GLN A 366 -11.08 15.16 9.06
CA GLN A 366 -9.86 14.54 9.58
C GLN A 366 -10.05 14.18 11.06
N VAL A 367 -9.86 12.90 11.38
CA VAL A 367 -9.98 12.36 12.74
C VAL A 367 -8.57 12.16 13.29
N PRO A 368 -8.10 12.97 14.26
CA PRO A 368 -6.78 12.82 14.87
C PRO A 368 -6.76 11.62 15.83
N ILE A 369 -5.57 11.16 16.22
CA ILE A 369 -5.46 10.19 17.32
C ILE A 369 -5.89 10.85 18.64
N PRO A 370 -6.70 10.20 19.49
CA PRO A 370 -7.02 10.69 20.83
C PRO A 370 -5.77 10.82 21.71
N ASP A 371 -5.67 11.89 22.50
CA ASP A 371 -4.49 12.15 23.32
C ASP A 371 -4.19 11.05 24.34
N ALA A 372 -5.24 10.41 24.88
CA ALA A 372 -5.12 9.30 25.82
C ALA A 372 -4.51 8.03 25.19
N LEU A 373 -4.47 7.94 23.85
CA LEU A 373 -3.87 6.82 23.12
C LEU A 373 -2.43 7.12 22.66
N ILE A 374 -1.89 8.30 22.94
CA ILE A 374 -0.51 8.66 22.58
C ILE A 374 0.43 8.19 23.70
N PRO A 375 1.34 7.23 23.45
CA PRO A 375 2.36 6.85 24.42
C PRO A 375 3.25 8.04 24.80
N ALA A 376 3.76 8.06 26.04
CA ALA A 376 4.59 9.15 26.53
C ALA A 376 5.84 9.39 25.65
N ASP A 377 6.58 8.33 25.31
CA ASP A 377 7.79 8.42 24.47
C ASP A 377 7.47 8.85 23.02
N ALA A 378 6.24 8.59 22.55
CA ALA A 378 5.78 8.99 21.22
C ALA A 378 5.34 10.46 21.15
N ARG A 379 5.27 11.20 22.27
CA ARG A 379 4.89 12.63 22.26
C ARG A 379 5.87 13.46 21.43
N VAL A 380 7.17 13.12 21.45
CA VAL A 380 8.19 13.78 20.63
C VAL A 380 7.87 13.69 19.13
N GLU A 381 7.33 12.55 18.66
CA GLU A 381 6.91 12.36 17.28
C GLU A 381 5.70 13.23 16.93
N ILE A 382 4.70 13.27 17.82
CA ILE A 382 3.46 14.02 17.60
C ILE A 382 3.75 15.52 17.55
N ASP A 383 4.52 16.03 18.50
CA ASP A 383 4.87 17.45 18.58
C ASP A 383 5.66 17.89 17.34
N ALA A 384 6.62 17.06 16.89
CA ALA A 384 7.38 17.31 15.67
C ALA A 384 6.47 17.36 14.44
N LYS A 385 5.56 16.40 14.30
CA LYS A 385 4.61 16.35 13.17
C LYS A 385 3.69 17.56 13.14
N VAL A 386 3.12 17.93 14.29
CA VAL A 386 2.24 19.10 14.40
C VAL A 386 3.01 20.38 14.04
N ALA A 387 4.25 20.53 14.53
CA ALA A 387 5.11 21.66 14.15
C ALA A 387 5.44 21.69 12.64
N ALA A 388 5.51 20.53 11.99
CA ALA A 388 5.68 20.39 10.55
C ALA A 388 4.37 20.52 9.72
N GLY A 389 3.28 20.98 10.35
CA GLY A 389 2.01 21.28 9.67
C GLY A 389 1.07 20.07 9.52
N TYR A 390 1.26 19.02 10.31
CA TYR A 390 0.26 17.94 10.40
C TYR A 390 -1.01 18.45 11.08
N PHE A 391 -2.16 17.89 10.69
CA PHE A 391 -3.45 18.29 11.22
C PHE A 391 -3.55 18.02 12.73
N THR A 392 -4.04 19.01 13.46
CA THR A 392 -4.32 18.94 14.90
C THR A 392 -5.55 19.77 15.25
N ARG A 393 -6.21 19.43 16.37
CA ARG A 393 -7.31 20.23 16.95
C ARG A 393 -6.83 21.18 18.05
N TYR A 394 -5.56 21.10 18.44
CA TYR A 394 -4.96 21.91 19.52
C TYR A 394 -3.83 22.81 18.99
N THR A 395 -3.50 23.83 19.79
CA THR A 395 -2.42 24.77 19.46
C THR A 395 -1.09 24.04 19.30
N PRO A 396 -0.35 24.23 18.19
CA PRO A 396 0.98 23.69 18.04
C PRO A 396 1.92 24.12 19.17
N PRO A 397 2.80 23.23 19.66
CA PRO A 397 3.77 23.57 20.69
C PRO A 397 4.72 24.68 20.21
N GLY A 398 5.08 25.59 21.13
CA GLY A 398 6.03 26.66 20.84
C GLY A 398 7.48 26.16 20.72
N ALA A 399 8.37 26.98 20.16
CA ALA A 399 9.78 26.60 19.96
C ALA A 399 10.48 26.15 21.26
N ALA A 400 10.19 26.82 22.39
CA ALA A 400 10.75 26.43 23.68
C ALA A 400 10.29 25.01 24.12
N GLU A 401 9.06 24.61 23.80
CA GLU A 401 8.52 23.29 24.15
C GLU A 401 9.03 22.19 23.22
N LEU A 402 9.41 22.52 21.98
CA LEU A 402 10.00 21.60 21.01
C LEU A 402 11.47 21.28 21.31
N ALA A 403 12.16 22.20 21.99
CA ALA A 403 13.55 22.05 22.44
C ALA A 403 13.69 21.20 23.71
N VAL A 404 12.59 20.85 24.39
CA VAL A 404 12.62 19.99 25.58
C VAL A 404 12.69 18.52 25.16
N ALA A 405 13.60 17.76 25.78
CA ALA A 405 13.68 16.32 25.59
C ALA A 405 12.42 15.65 26.16
N LYS A 406 11.72 14.87 25.33
CA LYS A 406 10.45 14.22 25.70
C LYS A 406 10.49 12.70 25.65
N GLY A 407 11.61 12.13 25.22
CA GLY A 407 11.79 10.68 25.14
C GLY A 407 12.73 10.10 26.19
N ARG A 408 12.56 8.80 26.47
CA ARG A 408 13.43 7.99 27.34
C ARG A 408 14.87 7.99 26.86
N GLY A 409 15.81 7.88 27.80
CA GLY A 409 17.24 7.75 27.51
C GLY A 409 17.61 6.36 26.94
N LEU A 410 18.86 6.18 26.49
CA LEU A 410 19.32 4.87 25.99
C LEU A 410 19.47 3.79 27.09
N ASN A 411 19.57 4.20 28.35
CA ASN A 411 19.82 3.32 29.49
C ASN A 411 18.56 3.05 30.34
N GLU A 412 17.40 3.51 29.87
CA GLU A 412 16.06 3.19 30.38
C GLU A 412 15.36 2.23 29.41
#